data_AF-A0A7R9ZC47-F1
#
_entry.id   AF-A0A7R9ZC47-F1
#
_cell.length_a   1.000
_cell.length_b   1.000
_cell.length_c   1.000
_cell.angle_alpha   90.00
_cell.angle_beta   90.00
_cell.angle_gamma   90.00
#
_symmetry.space_group_name_H-M   'P 1'
#
loop_
_entity.id
_entity.type
_entity.pdbx_description
1 polymer ?
#
loop_
_entity_poly.entity_id
_entity_poly.type
_entity_poly.pdbx_seq_one_letter_code
_entity_poly.pdbx_strand_id
1 'polypeptide(L)'
;MASTDTLVKSVDLLDEDEQPVSSREIIGEVSAERREVWSSRIGEEDLKPADSLLAVRCSGGRGLLEHAVRVRGGVASPLMLECKVSYEEMPPSSLVEYKFSDGDGRWRLSMVCLEYLLAFRAGKFKDWEKRMLQPTCKAEFRRMFSIGPVYTVYDHHMFPSPEEEKGRFEVTDDNGKKVILPRPVSALRVWSTEKQAFVDVDPTLDGAPQDRESYWEDLIARLKESFPEEVEELTSK
;
A
#
# COMPACT_ATOMS: atom_id res chain seq x y z
N MET A 1 -3.69 -33.01 23.81
CA MET A 1 -3.71 -31.83 22.92
C MET A 1 -2.85 -32.15 21.72
N ALA A 2 -3.31 -31.87 20.49
CA ALA A 2 -2.47 -32.03 19.30
C ALA A 2 -1.27 -31.08 19.38
N SER A 3 -0.12 -31.48 18.81
CA SER A 3 1.03 -30.58 18.74
C SER A 3 0.75 -29.43 17.79
N THR A 4 1.38 -28.27 18.00
CA THR A 4 1.25 -27.10 17.13
C THR A 4 1.56 -27.45 15.66
N ASP A 5 2.57 -28.28 15.41
CA ASP A 5 2.91 -28.77 14.07
C ASP A 5 1.77 -29.59 13.44
N THR A 6 1.12 -30.45 14.22
CA THR A 6 -0.05 -31.22 13.73
C THR A 6 -1.22 -30.29 13.40
N LEU A 7 -1.45 -29.26 14.22
CA LEU A 7 -2.51 -28.27 13.97
C LEU A 7 -2.25 -27.47 12.70
N VAL A 8 -1.04 -26.94 12.51
CA VAL A 8 -0.68 -26.20 11.29
C VAL A 8 -0.76 -27.09 10.04
N LYS A 9 -0.37 -28.37 10.14
CA LYS A 9 -0.50 -29.34 9.05
C LYS A 9 -1.96 -29.70 8.73
N SER A 10 -2.90 -29.43 9.63
CA SER A 10 -4.33 -29.66 9.36
C SER A 10 -5.02 -28.47 8.69
N VAL A 11 -4.35 -27.31 8.59
CA VAL A 11 -4.88 -26.13 7.92
C VAL A 11 -4.77 -26.30 6.40
N ASP A 12 -5.85 -26.00 5.70
CA ASP A 12 -5.84 -25.85 4.24
C ASP A 12 -5.20 -24.51 3.88
N LEU A 13 -3.96 -24.57 3.41
CA LEU A 13 -3.25 -23.40 2.88
C LEU A 13 -3.32 -23.45 1.36
N LEU A 14 -3.75 -22.34 0.77
CA LEU A 14 -3.90 -22.19 -0.67
C LEU A 14 -2.78 -21.30 -1.23
N ASP A 15 -2.41 -21.53 -2.48
CA ASP A 15 -1.55 -20.64 -3.25
C ASP A 15 -2.37 -19.49 -3.89
N GLU A 16 -1.69 -18.65 -4.68
CA GLU A 16 -2.31 -17.50 -5.32
C GLU A 16 -3.34 -17.85 -6.40
N ASP A 17 -3.42 -19.11 -6.83
CA ASP A 17 -4.40 -19.61 -7.82
C ASP A 17 -5.55 -20.40 -7.13
N GLU A 18 -5.71 -20.18 -5.81
CA GLU A 18 -6.67 -20.87 -4.94
C GLU A 18 -6.50 -22.41 -4.92
N GLN A 19 -5.31 -22.92 -5.26
CA GLN A 19 -5.01 -24.34 -5.22
C GLN A 19 -4.30 -24.72 -3.91
N PRO A 20 -4.47 -25.95 -3.41
CA PRO A 20 -3.71 -26.42 -2.24
C PRO A 20 -2.20 -26.33 -2.48
N VAL A 21 -1.47 -25.79 -1.50
CA VAL A 21 0.00 -25.69 -1.59
C VAL A 21 0.63 -27.08 -1.71
N SER A 22 1.64 -27.18 -2.59
CA SER A 22 2.36 -28.43 -2.86
C SER A 22 3.29 -28.86 -1.71
N SER A 23 3.83 -27.90 -0.96
CA SER A 23 4.64 -28.16 0.23
C SER A 23 4.54 -27.01 1.22
N ARG A 24 4.88 -27.31 2.49
CA ARG A 24 4.89 -26.33 3.58
C ARG A 24 5.96 -26.64 4.62
N GLU A 25 6.55 -25.59 5.17
CA GLU A 25 7.61 -25.60 6.17
C GLU A 25 7.31 -24.52 7.23
N ILE A 26 7.27 -24.91 8.51
CA ILE A 26 7.15 -23.94 9.61
C ILE A 26 8.53 -23.33 9.84
N ILE A 27 8.66 -22.03 9.54
CA ILE A 27 9.93 -21.31 9.68
C ILE A 27 10.15 -20.85 11.11
N GLY A 28 9.07 -20.53 11.83
CA GLY A 28 9.12 -20.07 13.21
C GLY A 28 7.96 -19.14 13.54
N GLU A 29 8.09 -18.41 14.64
CA GLU A 29 7.15 -17.35 15.00
C GLU A 29 7.36 -16.12 14.12
N VAL A 30 6.27 -15.47 13.69
CA VAL A 30 6.29 -14.17 13.03
C VAL A 30 6.91 -13.15 13.98
N SER A 31 7.89 -12.39 13.47
CA SER A 31 8.65 -11.42 14.26
C SER A 31 7.77 -10.31 14.84
N ALA A 32 8.22 -9.71 15.95
CA ALA A 32 7.52 -8.60 16.59
C ALA A 32 7.33 -7.39 15.66
N GLU A 33 8.34 -7.07 14.85
CA GLU A 33 8.25 -5.99 13.84
C GLU A 33 7.11 -6.23 12.85
N ARG A 34 6.98 -7.45 12.32
CA ARG A 34 5.92 -7.79 11.37
C ARG A 34 4.55 -7.72 12.03
N ARG A 35 4.42 -8.22 13.26
CA ARG A 35 3.17 -8.11 14.04
C ARG A 35 2.78 -6.64 14.27
N GLU A 36 3.73 -5.77 14.59
CA GLU A 36 3.50 -4.33 14.76
C GLU A 36 3.02 -3.67 13.47
N VAL A 37 3.63 -4.00 12.32
CA VAL A 37 3.19 -3.44 11.04
C VAL A 37 1.79 -3.94 10.68
N TRP A 38 1.52 -5.23 10.88
CA TRP A 38 0.24 -5.83 10.54
C TRP A 38 -0.90 -5.36 11.45
N SER A 39 -0.63 -4.96 12.68
CA SER A 39 -1.66 -4.41 13.58
C SER A 39 -2.22 -3.07 13.11
N SER A 40 -1.59 -2.42 12.12
CA SER A 40 -2.20 -1.28 11.43
C SER A 40 -3.47 -1.66 10.65
N ARG A 41 -3.74 -2.96 10.44
CA ARG A 41 -4.84 -3.51 9.62
C ARG A 41 -5.60 -4.66 10.21
N ILE A 42 -4.86 -5.57 10.81
CA ILE A 42 -5.40 -6.75 11.46
C ILE A 42 -5.73 -6.32 12.89
N GLY A 43 -6.94 -6.64 13.35
CA GLY A 43 -7.37 -6.25 14.70
C GLY A 43 -6.40 -6.80 15.76
N GLU A 44 -6.21 -6.07 16.86
CA GLU A 44 -5.36 -6.52 17.97
C GLU A 44 -5.79 -7.89 18.50
N GLU A 45 -7.08 -8.18 18.43
CA GLU A 45 -7.68 -9.47 18.76
C GLU A 45 -7.14 -10.64 17.93
N ASP A 46 -6.65 -10.41 16.71
CA ASP A 46 -6.10 -11.44 15.85
C ASP A 46 -4.58 -11.57 15.97
N LEU A 47 -3.91 -10.59 16.59
CA LEU A 47 -2.45 -10.52 16.75
C LEU A 47 -1.97 -10.62 18.21
N LYS A 48 -2.84 -11.01 19.14
CA LYS A 48 -2.53 -11.06 20.57
C LYS A 48 -1.21 -11.81 20.87
N PRO A 49 -0.34 -11.29 21.75
CA PRO A 49 0.91 -11.96 22.13
C PRO A 49 0.74 -13.35 22.75
N ALA A 50 -0.44 -13.64 23.31
CA ALA A 50 -0.77 -14.95 23.88
C ALA A 50 -0.97 -16.05 22.82
N ASP A 51 -1.12 -15.68 21.55
CA ASP A 51 -1.22 -16.63 20.45
C ASP A 51 0.15 -16.90 19.81
N SER A 52 0.37 -18.16 19.45
CA SER A 52 1.40 -18.50 18.47
C SER A 52 0.93 -18.02 17.09
N LEU A 53 1.76 -17.22 16.43
CA LEU A 53 1.54 -16.79 15.06
C LEU A 53 2.76 -17.24 14.26
N LEU A 54 2.59 -18.31 13.50
CA LEU A 54 3.68 -19.01 12.86
C LEU A 54 3.80 -18.58 11.39
N ALA A 55 5.02 -18.28 10.97
CA ALA A 55 5.37 -18.13 9.57
C ALA A 55 5.52 -19.53 8.95
N VAL A 56 4.72 -19.80 7.92
CA VAL A 56 4.70 -21.07 7.20
C VAL A 56 5.06 -20.78 5.75
N ARG A 57 6.30 -21.11 5.37
CA ARG A 57 6.73 -21.04 3.98
C ARG A 57 6.05 -22.16 3.21
N CYS A 58 5.46 -21.82 2.08
CA CYS A 58 4.76 -22.73 1.19
C CYS A 58 5.33 -22.64 -0.23
N SER A 59 5.21 -23.74 -0.97
CA SER A 59 5.43 -23.75 -2.42
C SER A 59 4.13 -24.09 -3.13
N GLY A 60 3.78 -23.39 -4.18
CA GLY A 60 2.56 -23.58 -4.96
C GLY A 60 2.46 -22.55 -6.08
N GLY A 61 1.48 -22.71 -6.98
CA GLY A 61 1.15 -21.76 -8.04
C GLY A 61 2.36 -21.06 -8.69
N ARG A 62 2.48 -19.76 -8.41
CA ARG A 62 3.48 -18.84 -9.00
C ARG A 62 4.84 -18.81 -8.30
N GLY A 63 5.03 -19.54 -7.20
CA GLY A 63 6.33 -19.63 -6.54
C GLY A 63 6.31 -19.90 -5.04
N LEU A 64 7.16 -19.19 -4.30
CA LEU A 64 7.25 -19.28 -2.84
C LEU A 64 6.34 -18.22 -2.19
N LEU A 65 5.43 -18.70 -1.35
CA LEU A 65 4.51 -17.87 -0.58
C LEU A 65 4.75 -18.11 0.90
N GLU A 66 4.53 -17.09 1.74
CA GLU A 66 4.53 -17.28 3.19
C GLU A 66 3.12 -17.03 3.72
N HIS A 67 2.60 -17.99 4.48
CA HIS A 67 1.37 -17.84 5.23
C HIS A 67 1.69 -17.51 6.68
N ALA A 68 0.85 -16.68 7.32
CA ALA A 68 0.88 -16.49 8.76
C ALA A 68 -0.26 -17.31 9.38
N VAL A 69 0.06 -18.36 10.14
CA VAL A 69 -0.93 -19.25 10.75
C VAL A 69 -1.03 -18.98 12.24
N ARG A 70 -2.20 -18.51 12.67
CA ARG A 70 -2.52 -18.30 14.08
C ARG A 70 -2.94 -19.61 14.72
N VAL A 71 -2.43 -19.89 15.91
CA VAL A 71 -2.85 -21.04 16.74
C VAL A 71 -3.37 -20.54 18.08
N ARG A 72 -4.69 -20.69 18.33
CA ARG A 72 -5.38 -20.26 19.54
C ARG A 72 -6.34 -21.34 20.02
N GLY A 73 -6.27 -21.70 21.30
CA GLY A 73 -7.22 -22.66 21.90
C GLY A 73 -7.21 -24.03 21.23
N GLY A 74 -6.08 -24.45 20.65
CA GLY A 74 -5.97 -25.71 19.91
C GLY A 74 -6.56 -25.67 18.49
N VAL A 75 -6.90 -24.49 17.98
CA VAL A 75 -7.37 -24.28 16.60
C VAL A 75 -6.32 -23.49 15.83
N ALA A 76 -5.99 -23.93 14.63
CA ALA A 76 -5.11 -23.23 13.70
C ALA A 76 -5.92 -22.60 12.55
N SER A 77 -5.60 -21.37 12.17
CA SER A 77 -6.26 -20.65 11.07
C SER A 77 -5.26 -19.74 10.36
N PRO A 78 -5.25 -19.65 9.02
CA PRO A 78 -4.41 -18.69 8.31
C PRO A 78 -4.95 -17.28 8.52
N LEU A 79 -4.06 -16.29 8.59
CA LEU A 79 -4.42 -14.89 8.46
C LEU A 79 -4.46 -14.54 6.97
N MET A 80 -5.62 -14.05 6.53
CA MET A 80 -5.87 -13.63 5.15
C MET A 80 -6.37 -12.20 5.13
N LEU A 81 -5.96 -11.46 4.10
CA LEU A 81 -6.38 -10.08 3.84
C LEU A 81 -6.75 -9.93 2.38
N GLU A 82 -7.76 -9.11 2.10
CA GLU A 82 -8.18 -8.80 0.75
C GLU A 82 -7.31 -7.69 0.14
N CYS A 83 -6.73 -7.95 -1.03
CA CYS A 83 -6.16 -6.91 -1.88
C CYS A 83 -7.29 -6.04 -2.46
N LYS A 84 -7.32 -4.75 -2.16
CA LYS A 84 -8.44 -3.87 -2.58
C LYS A 84 -8.52 -3.60 -4.08
N VAL A 85 -7.54 -4.05 -4.86
CA VAL A 85 -7.54 -3.88 -6.32
C VAL A 85 -7.91 -5.17 -7.04
N SER A 86 -7.34 -6.33 -6.67
CA SER A 86 -7.76 -7.62 -7.25
C SER A 86 -9.02 -8.22 -6.61
N TYR A 87 -9.33 -7.85 -5.36
CA TYR A 87 -10.29 -8.54 -4.49
C TYR A 87 -9.90 -9.99 -4.15
N GLU A 88 -8.63 -10.36 -4.35
CA GLU A 88 -8.11 -11.66 -3.96
C GLU A 88 -7.74 -11.69 -2.47
N GLU A 89 -8.03 -12.80 -1.81
CA GLU A 89 -7.52 -13.08 -0.47
C GLU A 89 -6.06 -13.54 -0.53
N MET A 90 -5.21 -12.91 0.28
CA MET A 90 -3.78 -13.23 0.32
C MET A 90 -3.22 -13.08 1.73
N PRO A 91 -2.11 -13.78 2.05
CA PRO A 91 -1.49 -13.62 3.34
C PRO A 91 -0.90 -12.20 3.51
N PRO A 92 -0.83 -11.66 4.74
CA PRO A 92 -0.33 -10.31 5.00
C PRO A 92 1.08 -10.03 4.46
N SER A 93 1.94 -11.05 4.37
CA SER A 93 3.28 -10.95 3.78
C SER A 93 3.31 -10.63 2.29
N SER A 94 2.22 -10.88 1.58
CA SER A 94 2.10 -10.59 0.15
C SER A 94 1.67 -9.14 -0.14
N LEU A 95 1.23 -8.42 0.90
CA LEU A 95 0.88 -7.01 0.79
C LEU A 95 2.11 -6.13 0.99
N VAL A 96 2.09 -4.96 0.37
CA VAL A 96 3.19 -4.01 0.47
C VAL A 96 3.13 -3.27 1.80
N GLU A 97 4.28 -3.03 2.43
CA GLU A 97 4.42 -2.14 3.57
C GLU A 97 4.90 -0.77 3.13
N TYR A 98 4.46 0.30 3.80
CA TYR A 98 4.74 1.68 3.41
C TYR A 98 5.01 2.61 4.61
N LYS A 99 5.63 3.75 4.32
CA LYS A 99 5.75 4.92 5.21
C LYS A 99 5.29 6.17 4.49
N PHE A 100 4.57 7.05 5.18
CA PHE A 100 4.28 8.39 4.65
C PHE A 100 5.50 9.31 4.77
N SER A 101 5.66 10.23 3.83
CA SER A 101 6.72 11.25 3.86
C SER A 101 6.55 12.26 4.99
N ASP A 102 5.31 12.53 5.39
CA ASP A 102 4.93 13.47 6.44
C ASP A 102 4.45 12.78 7.73
N GLY A 103 4.69 11.46 7.83
CA GLY A 103 4.21 10.62 8.92
C GLY A 103 5.18 10.53 10.11
N ASP A 104 4.80 9.70 11.08
CA ASP A 104 5.58 9.33 12.26
C ASP A 104 6.78 8.42 11.96
N GLY A 105 7.07 8.15 10.69
CA GLY A 105 8.14 7.26 10.24
C GLY A 105 7.88 5.78 10.51
N ARG A 106 6.65 5.38 10.92
CA ARG A 106 6.29 3.98 11.16
C ARG A 106 5.88 3.28 9.88
N TRP A 107 6.27 2.00 9.78
CA TRP A 107 5.82 1.11 8.72
C TRP A 107 4.36 0.71 8.95
N ARG A 108 3.60 0.60 7.86
CA ARG A 108 2.19 0.24 7.86
C ARG A 108 1.90 -0.73 6.73
N LEU A 109 0.88 -1.57 6.90
CA LEU A 109 0.48 -2.52 5.87
C LEU A 109 -0.51 -1.86 4.90
N SER A 110 -0.17 -1.87 3.62
CA SER A 110 -1.04 -1.35 2.55
C SER A 110 -2.24 -2.28 2.30
N MET A 111 -3.15 -1.84 1.43
CA MET A 111 -4.26 -2.67 0.96
C MET A 111 -4.00 -3.36 -0.38
N VAL A 112 -2.75 -3.39 -0.85
CA VAL A 112 -2.42 -3.84 -2.21
C VAL A 112 -1.21 -4.76 -2.23
N CYS A 113 -1.24 -5.72 -3.15
CA CYS A 113 -0.07 -6.53 -3.46
C CYS A 113 0.93 -5.77 -4.33
N LEU A 114 2.14 -6.31 -4.45
CA LEU A 114 3.22 -5.70 -5.22
C LEU A 114 2.86 -5.53 -6.70
N GLU A 115 2.19 -6.51 -7.31
CA GLU A 115 1.83 -6.49 -8.73
C GLU A 115 1.02 -5.25 -9.11
N TYR A 116 -0.05 -4.97 -8.35
CA TYR A 116 -0.87 -3.77 -8.58
C TYR A 116 -0.18 -2.47 -8.22
N LEU A 117 0.70 -2.49 -7.22
CA LEU A 117 1.52 -1.32 -6.92
C LEU A 117 2.43 -0.96 -8.10
N LEU A 118 3.09 -1.95 -8.71
CA LEU A 118 3.95 -1.73 -9.88
C LEU A 118 3.13 -1.24 -11.08
N ALA A 119 1.94 -1.81 -11.32
CA ALA A 119 1.04 -1.34 -12.37
C ALA A 119 0.59 0.11 -12.15
N PHE A 120 0.24 0.47 -10.91
CA PHE A 120 -0.08 1.85 -10.54
C PHE A 120 1.11 2.78 -10.81
N ARG A 121 2.31 2.40 -10.38
CA ARG A 121 3.53 3.18 -10.52
C ARG A 121 3.87 3.47 -11.98
N ALA A 122 3.67 2.49 -12.86
CA ALA A 122 3.96 2.57 -14.29
C ALA A 122 3.09 3.60 -15.04
N GLY A 123 1.84 3.81 -14.61
CA GLY A 123 0.88 4.69 -15.30
C GLY A 123 0.65 6.04 -14.65
N LYS A 124 0.75 6.12 -13.32
CA LYS A 124 0.15 7.24 -12.56
C LYS A 124 0.74 8.60 -12.89
N PHE A 125 2.06 8.70 -13.07
CA PHE A 125 2.70 9.99 -13.37
C PHE A 125 2.25 10.54 -14.72
N LYS A 126 2.28 9.69 -15.75
CA LYS A 126 1.83 10.04 -17.10
C LYS A 126 0.35 10.46 -17.11
N ASP A 127 -0.50 9.75 -16.36
CA ASP A 127 -1.91 10.10 -16.25
C ASP A 127 -2.11 11.44 -15.54
N TRP A 128 -1.34 11.71 -14.47
CA TRP A 128 -1.35 13.00 -13.79
C TRP A 128 -0.89 14.13 -14.73
N GLU A 129 0.25 13.97 -15.41
CA GLU A 129 0.80 14.98 -16.32
C GLU A 129 -0.18 15.28 -17.45
N LYS A 130 -0.77 14.25 -18.06
CA LYS A 130 -1.80 14.40 -19.08
C LYS A 130 -2.99 15.21 -18.57
N ARG A 131 -3.49 14.93 -17.36
CA ARG A 131 -4.63 15.64 -16.77
C ARG A 131 -4.30 17.08 -16.37
N MET A 132 -3.04 17.38 -16.05
CA MET A 132 -2.58 18.76 -15.85
C MET A 132 -2.56 19.54 -17.17
N LEU A 133 -2.06 18.94 -18.25
CA LEU A 133 -1.94 19.57 -19.56
C LEU A 133 -3.25 19.61 -20.35
N GLN A 134 -4.17 18.69 -20.06
CA GLN A 134 -5.45 18.51 -20.75
C GLN A 134 -6.59 18.31 -19.73
N PRO A 135 -6.85 19.29 -18.85
CA PRO A 135 -7.90 19.17 -17.85
C PRO A 135 -9.28 19.13 -18.51
N THR A 136 -10.19 18.33 -17.95
CA THR A 136 -11.57 18.25 -18.49
C THR A 136 -12.44 19.43 -18.06
N CYS A 137 -12.09 20.10 -16.96
CA CYS A 137 -12.76 21.30 -16.47
C CYS A 137 -11.87 22.14 -15.55
N LYS A 138 -12.24 23.41 -15.29
CA LYS A 138 -11.51 24.32 -14.39
C LYS A 138 -11.39 23.78 -12.96
N ALA A 139 -12.44 23.13 -12.45
CA ALA A 139 -12.44 22.57 -11.10
C ALA A 139 -11.43 21.43 -10.92
N GLU A 140 -11.32 20.55 -11.93
CA GLU A 140 -10.30 19.50 -11.94
C GLU A 140 -8.89 20.09 -11.97
N PHE A 141 -8.66 21.07 -12.84
CA PHE A 141 -7.37 21.75 -12.97
C PHE A 141 -6.95 22.40 -11.65
N ARG A 142 -7.82 23.22 -11.05
CA ARG A 142 -7.56 23.89 -9.75
C ARG A 142 -7.19 22.88 -8.68
N ARG A 143 -7.97 21.79 -8.53
CA ARG A 143 -7.69 20.74 -7.54
C ARG A 143 -6.33 20.10 -7.77
N MET A 144 -6.00 19.75 -9.01
CA MET A 144 -4.71 19.10 -9.30
C MET A 144 -3.54 20.06 -9.12
N PHE A 145 -3.69 21.31 -9.52
CA PHE A 145 -2.67 22.34 -9.32
C PHE A 145 -2.43 22.61 -7.82
N SER A 146 -3.49 22.67 -7.00
CA SER A 146 -3.37 22.81 -5.54
C SER A 146 -2.73 21.62 -4.84
N ILE A 147 -2.90 20.40 -5.38
CA ILE A 147 -2.16 19.22 -4.90
C ILE A 147 -0.66 19.35 -5.23
N GLY A 148 -0.35 19.98 -6.36
CA GLY A 148 1.01 20.12 -6.86
C GLY A 148 1.51 18.86 -7.56
N PRO A 149 2.82 18.77 -7.82
CA PRO A 149 3.39 17.65 -8.52
C PRO A 149 3.44 16.39 -7.67
N VAL A 150 3.16 15.25 -8.30
CA VAL A 150 3.15 13.94 -7.65
C VAL A 150 4.31 13.12 -8.18
N TYR A 151 5.34 12.95 -7.35
CA TYR A 151 6.56 12.24 -7.75
C TYR A 151 6.68 10.85 -7.16
N THR A 152 6.00 10.59 -6.04
CA THR A 152 5.98 9.28 -5.40
C THR A 152 4.56 8.73 -5.37
N VAL A 153 4.42 7.44 -5.17
CA VAL A 153 3.14 6.75 -4.99
C VAL A 153 2.31 7.42 -3.88
N TYR A 154 1.03 7.61 -4.19
CA TYR A 154 0.05 8.23 -3.32
C TYR A 154 -1.33 7.69 -3.69
N ASP A 155 -2.08 7.20 -2.72
CA ASP A 155 -3.48 6.82 -2.90
C ASP A 155 -4.06 6.48 -1.53
N HIS A 156 -5.16 7.11 -1.14
CA HIS A 156 -5.72 6.92 0.21
C HIS A 156 -6.45 5.58 0.39
N HIS A 157 -6.81 4.89 -0.70
CA HIS A 157 -7.37 3.54 -0.64
C HIS A 157 -6.25 2.49 -0.53
N MET A 158 -5.17 2.65 -1.28
CA MET A 158 -3.99 1.76 -1.19
C MET A 158 -3.22 1.99 0.13
N PHE A 159 -3.06 3.25 0.50
CA PHE A 159 -2.29 3.74 1.65
C PHE A 159 -3.15 4.68 2.52
N PRO A 160 -4.07 4.16 3.32
CA PRO A 160 -4.91 4.97 4.20
C PRO A 160 -4.13 5.50 5.40
N SER A 161 -4.63 6.62 5.91
CA SER A 161 -4.11 7.18 7.15
C SER A 161 -4.65 6.43 8.37
N PRO A 162 -3.85 6.38 9.46
CA PRO A 162 -4.35 5.95 10.77
C PRO A 162 -5.58 6.75 11.18
N GLU A 163 -6.48 6.15 11.97
CA GLU A 163 -7.76 6.75 12.36
C GLU A 163 -7.54 8.11 13.06
N GLU A 164 -6.55 8.18 13.93
CA GLU A 164 -6.14 9.37 14.67
C GLU A 164 -5.60 10.51 13.78
N GLU A 165 -5.16 10.19 12.56
CA GLU A 165 -4.64 11.17 11.60
C GLU A 165 -5.64 11.54 10.50
N LYS A 166 -6.71 10.75 10.29
CA LYS A 166 -7.66 10.95 9.19
C LYS A 166 -8.20 12.38 9.11
N GLY A 167 -8.57 12.96 10.24
CA GLY A 167 -9.13 14.32 10.30
C GLY A 167 -8.17 15.42 9.81
N ARG A 168 -6.84 15.20 9.88
CA ARG A 168 -5.84 16.17 9.39
C ARG A 168 -5.75 16.22 7.87
N PHE A 169 -6.15 15.14 7.20
CA PHE A 169 -6.10 14.97 5.76
C PHE A 169 -7.49 14.91 5.15
N GLU A 170 -8.53 15.28 5.90
CA GLU A 170 -9.89 15.36 5.41
C GLU A 170 -10.23 16.83 5.16
N VAL A 171 -10.57 17.15 3.91
CA VAL A 171 -11.05 18.47 3.52
C VAL A 171 -12.50 18.39 3.07
N THR A 172 -13.27 19.43 3.31
CA THR A 172 -14.64 19.52 2.79
C THR A 172 -14.58 20.25 1.45
N ASP A 173 -15.11 19.64 0.39
CA ASP A 173 -15.21 20.27 -0.92
C ASP A 173 -16.32 21.33 -0.96
N ASP A 174 -16.43 22.06 -2.07
CA ASP A 174 -17.43 23.11 -2.27
C ASP A 174 -18.88 22.61 -2.16
N ASN A 175 -19.11 21.30 -2.26
CA ASN A 175 -20.43 20.66 -2.13
C ASN A 175 -20.70 20.13 -0.72
N GLY A 176 -19.83 20.40 0.25
CA GLY A 176 -19.95 19.88 1.61
C GLY A 176 -19.52 18.42 1.76
N LYS A 177 -18.91 17.81 0.74
CA LYS A 177 -18.45 16.42 0.78
C LYS A 177 -17.04 16.35 1.34
N LYS A 178 -16.84 15.44 2.29
CA LYS A 178 -15.52 15.10 2.83
C LYS A 178 -14.68 14.36 1.78
N VAL A 179 -13.49 14.86 1.52
CA VAL A 179 -12.50 14.32 0.59
C VAL A 179 -11.21 14.08 1.37
N ILE A 180 -10.66 12.87 1.25
CA ILE A 180 -9.37 12.54 1.86
C ILE A 180 -8.27 12.96 0.88
N LEU A 181 -7.39 13.84 1.35
CA LEU A 181 -6.18 14.23 0.66
C LEU A 181 -5.21 13.04 0.68
N PRO A 182 -4.81 12.53 -0.50
CA PRO A 182 -3.80 11.49 -0.56
C PRO A 182 -2.47 12.01 -0.01
N ARG A 183 -1.73 11.12 0.66
CA ARG A 183 -0.43 11.43 1.23
C ARG A 183 0.67 10.76 0.41
N PRO A 184 1.80 11.45 0.16
CA PRO A 184 2.93 10.85 -0.52
C PRO A 184 3.60 9.81 0.38
N VAL A 185 3.96 8.68 -0.22
CA VAL A 185 4.74 7.63 0.42
C VAL A 185 6.23 7.93 0.23
N SER A 186 7.03 7.76 1.29
CA SER A 186 8.48 7.98 1.31
C SER A 186 9.29 6.70 1.18
N ALA A 187 8.72 5.56 1.58
CA ALA A 187 9.37 4.27 1.51
C ALA A 187 8.34 3.16 1.33
N LEU A 188 8.71 2.14 0.57
CA LEU A 188 7.95 0.92 0.40
C LEU A 188 8.86 -0.28 0.58
N ARG A 189 8.32 -1.38 1.09
CA ARG A 189 8.99 -2.67 1.12
C ARG A 189 7.99 -3.81 1.04
N VAL A 190 8.44 -4.99 0.63
CA VAL A 190 7.62 -6.20 0.59
C VAL A 190 8.41 -7.36 1.19
N TRP A 191 7.74 -8.28 1.86
CA TRP A 191 8.40 -9.48 2.38
C TRP A 191 8.73 -10.44 1.23
N SER A 192 10.00 -10.80 1.08
CA SER A 192 10.44 -11.84 0.14
C SER A 192 10.52 -13.17 0.87
N THR A 193 9.61 -14.09 0.56
CA THR A 193 9.62 -15.46 1.10
C THR A 193 10.93 -16.19 0.80
N GLU A 194 11.50 -15.98 -0.38
CA GLU A 194 12.77 -16.60 -0.79
C GLU A 194 13.94 -16.11 0.05
N LYS A 195 14.07 -14.79 0.24
CA LYS A 195 15.16 -14.17 0.99
C LYS A 195 14.95 -14.18 2.50
N GLN A 196 13.72 -14.45 2.95
CA GLN A 196 13.28 -14.29 4.34
C GLN A 196 13.63 -12.90 4.89
N ALA A 197 13.43 -11.89 4.06
CA ALA A 197 13.78 -10.52 4.36
C ALA A 197 12.88 -9.57 3.57
N PHE A 198 12.76 -8.35 4.07
CA PHE A 198 12.15 -7.27 3.31
C PHE A 198 13.03 -6.87 2.12
N VAL A 199 12.38 -6.61 0.99
CA VAL A 199 12.98 -6.03 -0.20
C VAL A 199 12.38 -4.65 -0.40
N ASP A 200 13.24 -3.64 -0.50
CA ASP A 200 12.81 -2.28 -0.74
C ASP A 200 12.22 -2.13 -2.14
N VAL A 201 11.18 -1.31 -2.24
CA VAL A 201 10.53 -0.96 -3.50
C VAL A 201 10.64 0.55 -3.68
N ASP A 202 11.05 1.00 -4.86
CA ASP A 202 11.14 2.43 -5.14
C ASP A 202 9.74 3.08 -5.10
N PRO A 203 9.49 4.08 -4.23
CA PRO A 203 8.23 4.81 -4.17
C PRO A 203 8.06 5.80 -5.31
N THR A 204 9.09 6.12 -6.09
CA THR A 204 9.03 7.08 -7.19
C THR A 204 8.16 6.55 -8.32
N LEU A 205 7.25 7.38 -8.84
CA LEU A 205 6.42 7.02 -9.99
C LEU A 205 7.27 6.88 -11.25
N ASP A 206 6.97 5.90 -12.10
CA ASP A 206 7.73 5.69 -13.32
C ASP A 206 7.49 6.88 -14.27
N GLY A 207 8.57 7.42 -14.82
CA GLY A 207 8.54 8.61 -15.67
C GLY A 207 8.54 9.93 -14.91
N ALA A 208 8.50 9.92 -13.57
CA ALA A 208 8.70 11.14 -12.79
C ALA A 208 10.11 11.72 -13.02
N PRO A 209 10.24 13.05 -13.14
CA PRO A 209 11.52 13.71 -13.36
C PRO A 209 12.45 13.54 -12.15
N GLN A 210 13.75 13.46 -12.42
CA GLN A 210 14.78 13.50 -11.37
C GLN A 210 14.95 14.93 -10.85
N ASP A 211 15.03 15.90 -11.76
CA ASP A 211 15.03 17.32 -11.43
C ASP A 211 13.59 17.84 -11.30
N ARG A 212 13.07 17.72 -10.08
CA ARG A 212 11.68 18.02 -9.73
C ARG A 212 11.37 19.52 -9.73
N GLU A 213 12.36 20.36 -9.42
CA GLU A 213 12.17 21.80 -9.34
C GLU A 213 12.08 22.38 -10.75
N SER A 214 13.09 22.14 -11.58
CA SER A 214 13.12 22.61 -12.96
C SER A 214 11.92 22.09 -13.76
N TYR A 215 11.57 20.80 -13.60
CA TYR A 215 10.39 20.25 -14.29
C TYR A 215 9.09 20.96 -13.88
N TRP A 216 8.93 21.27 -12.60
CA TRP A 216 7.71 21.95 -12.12
C TRP A 216 7.64 23.39 -12.63
N GLU A 217 8.76 24.10 -12.64
CA GLU A 217 8.86 25.45 -13.23
C GLU A 217 8.49 25.44 -14.72
N ASP A 218 9.07 24.51 -15.48
CA ASP A 218 8.79 24.32 -16.91
C ASP A 218 7.32 23.96 -17.16
N LEU A 219 6.75 23.08 -16.32
CA LEU A 219 5.34 22.71 -16.41
C LEU A 219 4.45 23.94 -16.10
N ILE A 220 4.75 24.71 -15.06
CA ILE A 220 4.02 25.95 -14.77
C ILE A 220 4.10 26.92 -15.95
N ALA A 221 5.27 27.07 -16.58
CA ALA A 221 5.41 27.94 -17.76
C ALA A 221 4.47 27.51 -18.89
N ARG A 222 4.43 26.20 -19.21
CA ARG A 222 3.51 25.62 -20.21
C ARG A 222 2.04 25.80 -19.83
N LEU A 223 1.72 25.68 -18.54
CA LEU A 223 0.37 25.88 -18.03
C LEU A 223 -0.04 27.35 -18.10
N LYS A 224 0.86 28.31 -17.89
CA LYS A 224 0.58 29.75 -18.08
C LYS A 224 0.28 30.09 -19.52
N GLU A 225 0.94 29.44 -20.48
CA GLU A 225 0.63 29.63 -21.90
C GLU A 225 -0.75 29.07 -22.28
N SER A 226 -1.16 27.96 -21.65
CA SER A 226 -2.41 27.26 -21.98
C SER A 226 -3.63 27.76 -21.19
N PHE A 227 -3.42 28.16 -19.93
CA PHE A 227 -4.44 28.50 -18.94
C PHE A 227 -4.01 29.73 -18.10
N PRO A 228 -3.77 30.90 -18.71
CA PRO A 228 -3.18 32.05 -18.04
C PRO A 228 -4.01 32.56 -16.85
N GLU A 229 -5.32 32.70 -17.02
CA GLU A 229 -6.24 33.22 -15.99
C GLU A 229 -6.27 32.30 -14.77
N GLU A 230 -6.38 30.98 -14.98
CA GLU A 230 -6.43 30.00 -13.90
C GLU A 230 -5.12 29.93 -13.13
N VAL A 231 -3.97 29.96 -13.81
CA VAL A 231 -2.67 29.92 -13.13
C VAL A 231 -2.40 31.22 -12.38
N GLU A 232 -2.76 32.38 -12.92
CA GLU A 232 -2.63 33.67 -12.22
C GLU A 232 -3.47 33.69 -10.94
N GLU A 233 -4.73 33.25 -11.00
CA GLU A 233 -5.62 33.16 -9.83
C GLU A 233 -5.07 32.23 -8.74
N LEU A 234 -4.46 31.11 -9.13
CA LEU A 234 -3.91 30.12 -8.20
C LEU A 234 -2.55 30.51 -7.63
N THR A 235 -1.78 31.36 -8.30
CA THR A 235 -0.44 31.80 -7.86
C THR A 235 -0.43 33.16 -7.15
N SER A 236 -1.53 33.91 -7.21
CA SER A 236 -1.66 35.23 -6.57
C SER A 236 -2.15 35.17 -5.10
N LYS A 237 -2.36 33.97 -4.54
CA LYS A 237 -2.81 33.73 -3.15
C LYS A 237 -1.67 33.21 -2.30
#